data_AF-A0A0M5LXZ9-F1
#
_entry.id   AF-A0A0M5LXZ9-F1
#
_cell.length_a   1.000
_cell.length_b   1.000
_cell.length_c   1.000
_cell.angle_alpha   90.00
_cell.angle_beta   90.00
_cell.angle_gamma   90.00
#
_symmetry.space_group_name_H-M   'P 1'
#
loop_
_entity.id
_entity.type
_entity.pdbx_description
1 polymer ?
#
loop_
_entity_poly.entity_id
_entity_poly.type
_entity_poly.pdbx_seq_one_letter_code
_entity_poly.pdbx_strand_id
1 'polypeptide(L)'
;MQCGKATTSGYNHISAQHKNNWQDLINRFGGGSSWDDFMAYVTKAALSSPSAIYGAGFEKVCYTTPINMINHNNGDKATLSPTIIISSNNKIVITSYPAGNCR
;
A
#
# COMPACT_ATOMS: atom_id res chain seq x y z
N MET A 1 12.08 0.57 -1.20
CA MET A 1 11.34 -0.64 -1.65
C MET A 1 12.24 -1.41 -2.61
N GLN A 2 12.21 -2.74 -2.60
CA GLN A 2 12.98 -3.55 -3.55
C GLN A 2 12.20 -3.77 -4.86
N CYS A 3 12.90 -3.92 -5.99
CA CYS A 3 12.26 -4.14 -7.29
C CYS A 3 11.44 -5.44 -7.34
N GLY A 4 12.00 -6.55 -6.86
CA GLY A 4 11.33 -7.86 -6.84
C GLY A 4 10.93 -8.39 -8.22
N LYS A 5 9.98 -9.33 -8.27
CA LYS A 5 9.45 -9.96 -9.50
C LYS A 5 7.93 -9.85 -9.54
N ALA A 6 7.37 -9.68 -10.73
CA ALA A 6 5.92 -9.53 -10.94
C ALA A 6 5.07 -10.63 -10.27
N THR A 7 5.58 -11.86 -10.21
CA THR A 7 4.85 -13.01 -9.66
C THR A 7 5.05 -13.24 -8.17
N THR A 8 5.99 -12.55 -7.51
CA THR A 8 6.35 -12.91 -6.12
C THR A 8 6.33 -11.75 -5.14
N SER A 9 6.98 -10.62 -5.44
CA SER A 9 7.23 -9.59 -4.43
C SER A 9 7.71 -8.27 -5.01
N GLY A 10 7.70 -7.24 -4.18
CA GLY A 10 8.32 -5.94 -4.44
C GLY A 10 7.56 -5.08 -5.43
N TYR A 11 8.22 -4.02 -5.88
CA TYR A 11 7.66 -3.03 -6.79
C TYR A 11 7.04 -3.64 -8.04
N ASN A 12 7.73 -4.60 -8.68
CA ASN A 12 7.25 -5.23 -9.92
C ASN A 12 5.96 -6.04 -9.70
N HIS A 13 5.81 -6.69 -8.53
CA HIS A 13 4.57 -7.36 -8.18
C HIS A 13 3.43 -6.36 -7.97
N ILE A 14 3.69 -5.30 -7.20
CA ILE A 14 2.72 -4.24 -6.94
C ILE A 14 2.29 -3.56 -8.24
N SER A 15 3.23 -3.25 -9.13
CA SER A 15 2.93 -2.67 -10.44
C SER A 15 2.09 -3.61 -11.29
N ALA A 16 2.36 -4.91 -11.26
CA ALA A 16 1.64 -5.88 -12.08
C ALA A 16 0.20 -6.15 -11.57
N GLN A 17 -0.01 -6.13 -10.25
CA GLN A 17 -1.27 -6.55 -9.62
C GLN A 17 -2.14 -5.38 -9.13
N HIS A 18 -1.53 -4.26 -8.74
CA HIS A 18 -2.20 -3.21 -7.96
C HIS A 18 -2.00 -1.79 -8.49
N LYS A 19 -1.27 -1.61 -9.60
CA LYS A 19 -1.12 -0.29 -10.25
C LYS A 19 -2.46 0.39 -10.47
N ASN A 20 -3.44 -0.31 -11.02
CA ASN A 20 -4.75 0.27 -11.31
C ASN A 20 -5.46 0.73 -10.04
N ASN A 21 -5.40 -0.05 -8.95
CA ASN A 21 -6.00 0.35 -7.67
C ASN A 21 -5.40 1.66 -7.12
N TRP A 22 -4.08 1.83 -7.24
CA TRP A 22 -3.39 3.05 -6.83
C TRP A 22 -3.69 4.22 -7.78
N GLN A 23 -3.70 3.97 -9.08
CA GLN A 23 -4.00 4.98 -10.09
C GLN A 23 -5.44 5.51 -9.95
N ASP A 24 -6.41 4.65 -9.67
CA ASP A 24 -7.81 5.04 -9.48
C ASP A 24 -7.97 5.98 -8.28
N LEU A 25 -7.22 5.77 -7.19
CA LEU A 25 -7.24 6.67 -6.04
C LEU A 25 -6.64 8.04 -6.37
N ILE A 26 -5.53 8.08 -7.11
CA ILE A 26 -4.93 9.34 -7.56
C ILE A 26 -5.88 10.08 -8.51
N ASN A 27 -6.51 9.37 -9.44
CA ASN A 27 -7.50 9.97 -10.34
C ASN A 27 -8.69 10.56 -9.57
N ARG A 28 -9.09 9.93 -8.46
CA ARG A 28 -10.24 10.36 -7.67
C ARG A 28 -9.93 11.46 -6.67
N PHE A 29 -8.82 11.39 -5.93
CA PHE A 29 -8.52 12.30 -4.82
C PHE A 29 -7.38 13.28 -5.12
N GLY A 30 -6.60 13.06 -6.18
CA GLY A 30 -5.33 13.75 -6.39
C GLY A 30 -4.30 13.35 -5.34
N GLY A 31 -3.30 14.20 -5.11
CA GLY A 31 -2.39 14.06 -3.96
C GLY A 31 -1.04 13.39 -4.23
N GLY A 32 -0.61 13.22 -5.48
CA GLY A 32 0.74 12.76 -5.83
C GLY A 32 1.10 13.00 -7.29
N SER A 33 2.39 13.01 -7.61
CA SER A 33 2.95 13.07 -8.97
C SER A 33 2.56 11.84 -9.81
N SER A 34 2.54 10.66 -9.18
CA SER A 34 2.24 9.37 -9.82
C SER A 34 1.72 8.32 -8.83
N TRP A 35 1.15 7.23 -9.36
CA TRP A 35 0.59 6.13 -8.55
C TRP A 35 1.64 5.45 -7.65
N ASP A 36 2.88 5.33 -8.13
CA ASP A 36 3.98 4.66 -7.45
C ASP A 36 4.58 5.50 -6.33
N ASP A 37 4.70 6.81 -6.52
CA ASP A 37 5.11 7.74 -5.47
C ASP A 37 4.14 7.68 -4.28
N PHE A 38 2.84 7.71 -4.56
CA PHE A 38 1.83 7.63 -3.51
C PHE A 38 1.81 6.27 -2.83
N MET A 39 1.90 5.19 -3.60
CA MET A 39 2.04 3.83 -3.05
C MET A 39 3.27 3.71 -2.14
N ALA A 40 4.42 4.26 -2.56
CA ALA A 40 5.65 4.22 -1.78
C ALA A 40 5.53 5.02 -0.48
N TYR A 41 4.91 6.21 -0.53
CA TYR A 41 4.60 7.02 0.64
C TYR A 41 3.72 6.25 1.63
N VAL A 42 2.58 5.73 1.17
CA VAL A 42 1.63 4.99 2.02
C VAL A 42 2.29 3.74 2.63
N THR A 43 3.04 3.00 1.81
CA THR A 43 3.80 1.83 2.28
C THR A 43 4.79 2.22 3.38
N LYS A 44 5.55 3.29 3.19
CA LYS A 44 6.52 3.77 4.19
C LYS A 44 5.80 4.20 5.48
N ALA A 45 4.69 4.92 5.38
CA ALA A 45 3.92 5.38 6.53
C ALA A 45 3.42 4.19 7.38
N ALA A 46 2.76 3.21 6.75
CA ALA A 46 2.24 2.02 7.42
C ALA A 46 3.34 1.14 8.04
N LEU A 47 4.54 1.08 7.45
CA LEU A 47 5.68 0.34 8.02
C LEU A 47 6.39 1.10 9.15
N SER A 48 6.40 2.43 9.11
CA SER A 48 7.12 3.25 10.09
C SER A 48 6.32 3.48 11.37
N SER A 49 5.00 3.60 11.26
CA SER A 49 4.10 3.83 12.40
C SER A 49 2.77 3.10 12.19
N PRO A 50 2.74 1.76 12.21
CA PRO A 50 1.52 1.00 12.01
C PRO A 50 0.50 1.29 13.11
N SER A 51 -0.76 1.52 12.72
CA SER A 51 -1.88 1.50 13.67
C SER A 51 -2.21 0.08 14.13
N ALA A 52 -1.99 -0.90 13.25
CA ALA A 52 -2.22 -2.31 13.54
C ALA A 52 -1.30 -3.22 12.71
N ILE A 53 -1.01 -4.39 13.27
CA ILE A 53 -0.17 -5.43 12.68
C ILE A 53 -0.87 -6.77 12.87
N TYR A 54 -0.99 -7.55 11.81
CA TYR A 54 -1.69 -8.85 11.81
C TYR A 54 -0.81 -9.94 11.21
N GLY A 55 -0.98 -11.18 11.67
CA GLY A 55 -0.33 -12.34 11.05
C GLY A 55 -0.99 -12.68 9.71
N ALA A 56 -0.21 -12.86 8.65
CA ALA A 56 -0.72 -13.18 7.31
C ALA A 56 -0.38 -14.62 6.87
N GLY A 57 -0.02 -15.49 7.82
CA GLY A 57 0.41 -16.87 7.59
C GLY A 57 1.77 -17.00 6.89
N PHE A 58 2.34 -18.21 6.88
CA PHE A 58 3.57 -18.55 6.13
C PHE A 58 4.71 -17.52 6.25
N GLU A 59 5.05 -17.12 7.49
CA GLU A 59 6.09 -16.12 7.77
C GLU A 59 5.83 -14.78 7.08
N LYS A 60 4.58 -14.35 7.04
CA LYS A 60 4.16 -13.05 6.54
C LYS A 60 3.44 -12.26 7.62
N VAL A 61 3.63 -10.95 7.60
CA VAL A 61 2.95 -10.02 8.49
C VAL A 61 2.29 -8.92 7.65
N CYS A 62 1.08 -8.55 8.02
CA CYS A 62 0.31 -7.48 7.41
C CYS A 62 0.37 -6.21 8.28
N TYR A 63 0.78 -5.10 7.69
CA TYR A 63 0.83 -3.79 8.31
C TYR A 63 -0.24 -2.90 7.69
N THR A 64 -0.93 -2.12 8.53
CA THR A 64 -1.92 -1.15 8.07
C THR A 64 -1.89 0.12 8.93
N THR A 65 -2.30 1.23 8.33
CA THR A 65 -2.47 2.54 8.98
C THR A 65 -3.49 3.36 8.21
N PRO A 66 -4.56 3.86 8.85
CA PRO A 66 -5.51 4.75 8.21
C PRO A 66 -4.83 5.98 7.60
N ILE A 67 -5.02 6.22 6.30
CA ILE A 67 -4.56 7.43 5.61
C ILE A 67 -5.81 8.21 5.18
N ASN A 68 -5.97 9.41 5.73
CA ASN A 68 -7.04 10.30 5.33
C ASN A 68 -6.66 11.00 4.02
N MET A 69 -7.57 10.97 3.07
CA MET A 69 -7.46 11.59 1.76
C MET A 69 -8.54 12.64 1.60
N ILE A 70 -8.18 13.75 0.97
CA ILE A 70 -9.10 14.85 0.67
C ILE A 70 -8.95 15.15 -0.81
N ASN A 71 -10.06 15.11 -1.55
CA ASN A 71 -10.09 15.54 -2.94
C ASN A 71 -10.03 17.06 -2.99
N HIS A 72 -8.97 17.60 -3.59
CA HIS A 72 -8.75 19.04 -3.66
C HIS A 72 -9.74 19.77 -4.59
N ASN A 73 -10.41 19.06 -5.50
CA ASN A 73 -11.32 19.67 -6.47
C ASN A 73 -12.74 19.87 -5.89
N ASN A 74 -13.22 18.96 -5.05
CA ASN A 74 -14.60 18.98 -4.55
C ASN A 74 -14.74 18.83 -3.02
N GLY A 75 -13.64 18.60 -2.30
CA GLY A 75 -13.62 18.44 -0.85
C GLY A 75 -14.00 17.05 -0.34
N ASP A 76 -14.21 16.06 -1.22
CA ASP A 76 -14.54 14.69 -0.82
C ASP A 76 -13.49 14.11 0.11
N LYS A 77 -13.93 13.43 1.17
CA LYS A 77 -13.06 12.80 2.16
C LYS A 77 -13.21 11.29 2.11
N ALA A 78 -12.08 10.60 2.21
CA ALA A 78 -12.06 9.16 2.41
C ALA A 78 -10.92 8.77 3.34
N THR A 79 -11.09 7.65 4.03
CA THR A 79 -10.03 7.04 4.82
C THR A 79 -9.64 5.73 4.15
N LEU A 80 -8.37 5.64 3.80
CA LEU A 80 -7.72 4.48 3.21
C LEU A 80 -7.18 3.59 4.32
N SER A 81 -7.45 2.29 4.28
CA SER A 81 -6.78 1.30 5.14
C SER A 81 -5.93 0.38 4.26
N PRO A 82 -4.68 0.76 3.97
CA PRO A 82 -3.82 0.02 3.07
C PRO A 82 -3.42 -1.33 3.67
N THR A 83 -3.20 -2.32 2.80
CA THR A 83 -2.68 -3.62 3.19
C THR A 83 -1.25 -3.76 2.68
N ILE A 84 -0.30 -3.81 3.62
CA ILE A 84 1.12 -3.99 3.33
C ILE A 84 1.59 -5.33 3.89
N ILE A 85 1.87 -6.29 3.01
CA ILE A 85 2.34 -7.61 3.44
C ILE A 85 3.86 -7.65 3.30
N ILE A 86 4.53 -7.97 4.39
CA ILE A 86 5.98 -8.20 4.43
C ILE A 86 6.28 -9.67 4.71
N SER A 87 7.39 -10.14 4.17
CA SER A 87 8.00 -11.40 4.60
C SER A 87 8.76 -11.16 5.90
N SER A 88 8.43 -11.92 6.94
CA SER A 88 9.01 -11.80 8.27
C SER A 88 10.48 -12.24 8.30
N ASN A 89 10.82 -13.26 7.50
CA ASN A 89 12.17 -13.83 7.43
C ASN A 89 13.15 -12.94 6.65
N ASN A 90 12.79 -12.54 5.42
CA ASN A 90 13.66 -11.79 4.51
C ASN A 90 13.51 -10.27 4.69
N LYS A 91 12.51 -9.82 5.48
CA LYS A 91 12.22 -8.40 5.75
C LYS A 91 11.98 -7.59 4.47
N ILE A 92 11.32 -8.19 3.49
CA ILE A 92 11.00 -7.57 2.20
C ILE A 92 9.50 -7.31 2.09
N VAL A 93 9.13 -6.24 1.37
CA VAL A 93 7.74 -6.01 0.99
C VAL A 93 7.34 -7.00 -0.10
N ILE A 94 6.33 -7.81 0.17
CA ILE A 94 5.73 -8.73 -0.79
C ILE A 94 4.72 -7.96 -1.64
N THR A 95 3.73 -7.32 -1.02
CA THR A 95 2.74 -6.53 -1.72
C THR A 95 2.31 -5.30 -0.91
N SER A 96 1.75 -4.32 -1.62
CA SER A 96 1.21 -3.08 -1.13
C SER A 96 0.04 -2.68 -2.01
N TYR A 97 -1.15 -2.60 -1.41
CA TYR A 97 -2.33 -2.17 -2.13
C TYR A 97 -3.27 -1.36 -1.21
N PRO A 98 -4.09 -0.48 -1.79
CA PRO A 98 -4.73 0.57 -1.01
C PRO A 98 -5.86 0.11 -0.09
N ALA A 99 -6.38 -1.10 -0.30
CA ALA A 99 -7.56 -1.60 0.37
C ALA A 99 -7.33 -3.03 0.85
N GLY A 100 -8.38 -3.69 1.36
CA GLY A 100 -8.36 -5.14 1.60
C GLY A 100 -7.85 -5.55 2.97
N ASN A 101 -8.14 -4.72 3.99
CA ASN A 101 -8.13 -5.00 5.43
C ASN A 101 -7.21 -6.14 5.86
N CYS A 102 -6.09 -5.80 6.49
CA CYS A 102 -5.33 -6.78 7.27
C CYS A 102 -6.27 -7.49 8.26
N ARG A 103 -6.21 -8.82 8.28
CA ARG A 103 -7.00 -9.70 9.14
C ARG A 103 -6.14 -10.88 9.55
#